data_AF-A0A3M1QTT0-F1
#
_entry.id   AF-A0A3M1QTT0-F1
#
_cell.length_a   1.000
_cell.length_b   1.000
_cell.length_c   1.000
_cell.angle_alpha   90.00
_cell.angle_beta   90.00
_cell.angle_gamma   90.00
#
_symmetry.space_group_name_H-M   'P 1'
#
loop_
_entity.id
_entity.type
_entity.pdbx_description
1 polymer ?
#
loop_
_entity_poly.entity_id
_entity_poly.type
_entity_poly.pdbx_seq_one_letter_code
_entity_poly.pdbx_strand_id
1 'polypeptide(L)'
;MLKRLAEHFQPFLESPYILRTRRNHGLEHATIHILARKVRGLRMAGRSSDTGFWLFGEAPTEAVEEAAYEALRRMQSGEHQLALHPNCGTNLVTTGVLTGLVALVGFAGVGRRKAFDRLPTVVSLMMFAVLFSQPLGMSFQRYFTTAGDPGDMEIVSIKRTQIRLPWQARPMVVHRVNTWSS
;
A
#
# COMPACT_ATOMS: atom_id res chain seq x y z
N MET A 1 12.50 -12.06 11.90
CA MET A 1 12.54 -10.94 12.86
C MET A 1 11.24 -10.13 12.85
N LEU A 2 10.83 -9.53 11.72
CA LEU A 2 9.60 -8.72 11.64
C LEU A 2 8.31 -9.45 12.07
N LYS A 3 8.16 -10.74 11.75
CA LYS A 3 7.04 -11.56 12.22
C LYS A 3 6.94 -11.57 13.75
N ARG A 4 8.04 -11.83 14.45
CA ARG A 4 8.09 -11.84 15.93
C ARG A 4 7.82 -10.46 16.53
N LEU A 5 8.29 -9.41 15.86
CA LEU A 5 7.98 -8.04 16.26
C LEU A 5 6.48 -7.78 16.13
N ALA A 6 5.86 -8.17 15.02
CA ALA A 6 4.42 -8.02 14.82
C ALA A 6 3.61 -8.83 15.83
N GLU A 7 4.05 -10.06 16.17
CA GLU A 7 3.47 -10.88 17.25
C GLU A 7 3.42 -10.13 18.58
N HIS A 8 4.47 -9.38 18.92
CA HIS A 8 4.49 -8.54 20.12
C HIS A 8 3.51 -7.36 20.05
N PHE A 9 3.28 -6.79 18.87
CA PHE A 9 2.36 -5.68 18.65
C PHE A 9 0.92 -6.12 18.30
N GLN A 10 0.61 -7.43 18.30
CA GLN A 10 -0.72 -7.93 17.93
C GLN A 10 -1.87 -7.25 18.68
N PRO A 11 -1.83 -7.04 20.01
CA PRO A 11 -2.94 -6.40 20.72
C PRO A 11 -3.29 -5.01 20.16
N PHE A 12 -2.30 -4.28 19.65
CA PHE A 12 -2.52 -2.99 19.00
C PHE A 12 -3.01 -3.16 17.55
N LEU A 13 -2.38 -4.06 16.80
CA LEU A 13 -2.71 -4.35 15.40
C LEU A 13 -4.10 -4.99 15.21
N GLU A 14 -4.63 -5.63 16.25
CA GLU A 14 -5.96 -6.23 16.33
C GLU A 14 -7.00 -5.29 16.95
N SER A 15 -6.61 -4.09 17.38
CA SER A 15 -7.59 -3.09 17.83
C SER A 15 -8.59 -2.79 16.68
N PRO A 16 -9.88 -2.60 16.98
CA PRO A 16 -10.94 -2.63 15.95
C PRO A 16 -10.67 -1.72 14.75
N TYR A 17 -10.31 -0.45 14.98
CA TYR A 17 -10.06 0.52 13.91
C TYR A 17 -8.82 0.17 13.06
N ILE A 18 -7.76 -0.36 13.70
CA ILE A 18 -6.52 -0.71 13.01
C ILE A 18 -6.73 -1.98 12.19
N LEU A 19 -7.37 -3.00 12.77
CA LEU A 19 -7.68 -4.24 12.07
C LEU A 19 -8.58 -3.98 10.86
N ARG A 20 -9.64 -3.18 11.02
CA ARG A 20 -10.51 -2.77 9.90
C ARG A 20 -9.73 -2.05 8.81
N THR A 21 -8.87 -1.11 9.17
CA THR A 21 -8.00 -0.42 8.20
C THR A 21 -7.09 -1.40 7.46
N ARG A 22 -6.47 -2.34 8.16
CA ARG A 22 -5.57 -3.36 7.58
C ARG A 22 -6.32 -4.30 6.63
N ARG A 23 -7.53 -4.72 6.98
CA ARG A 23 -8.39 -5.55 6.12
C ARG A 23 -8.82 -4.80 4.87
N ASN A 24 -9.26 -3.54 5.03
CA ASN A 24 -9.64 -2.67 3.91
C ASN A 24 -8.45 -2.43 2.97
N HIS A 25 -7.26 -2.23 3.52
CA HIS A 25 -6.03 -2.09 2.75
C HIS A 25 -5.67 -3.38 1.99
N GLY A 26 -5.89 -4.54 2.61
CA GLY A 26 -5.78 -5.82 1.91
C GLY A 26 -6.76 -5.94 0.74
N LEU A 27 -8.04 -5.59 0.96
CA LEU A 27 -9.08 -5.64 -0.07
C LEU A 27 -8.83 -4.61 -1.19
N GLU A 28 -8.32 -3.42 -0.87
CA GLU A 28 -7.89 -2.41 -1.84
C GLU A 28 -6.82 -2.98 -2.77
N HIS A 29 -5.75 -3.57 -2.22
CA HIS A 29 -4.70 -4.21 -3.00
C HIS A 29 -5.23 -5.34 -3.88
N ALA A 30 -6.06 -6.20 -3.30
CA ALA A 30 -6.66 -7.31 -4.03
C ALA A 30 -7.52 -6.79 -5.19
N THR A 31 -8.36 -5.78 -4.95
CA THR A 31 -9.20 -5.14 -5.98
C THR A 31 -8.35 -4.58 -7.13
N ILE A 32 -7.27 -3.88 -6.82
CA ILE A 32 -6.34 -3.34 -7.84
C ILE A 32 -5.69 -4.47 -8.64
N HIS A 33 -5.29 -5.58 -8.00
CA HIS A 33 -4.76 -6.76 -8.71
C HIS A 33 -5.77 -7.37 -9.69
N ILE A 34 -7.03 -7.53 -9.27
CA ILE A 34 -8.07 -8.03 -10.18
C ILE A 34 -8.28 -7.04 -11.34
N LEU A 35 -8.41 -5.75 -11.02
CA LEU A 35 -8.69 -4.70 -11.99
C LEU A 35 -7.57 -4.53 -13.02
N ALA A 36 -6.30 -4.63 -12.60
CA ALA A 36 -5.14 -4.55 -13.48
C ALA A 36 -5.11 -5.65 -14.56
N ARG A 37 -5.76 -6.79 -14.30
CA ARG A 37 -5.93 -7.86 -15.31
C ARG A 37 -7.06 -7.57 -16.29
N LYS A 38 -8.07 -6.81 -15.88
CA LYS A 38 -9.24 -6.45 -16.69
C LYS A 38 -9.01 -5.18 -17.52
N VAL A 39 -8.26 -4.22 -17.00
CA VAL A 39 -8.06 -2.89 -17.60
C VAL A 39 -6.60 -2.73 -18.03
N ARG A 40 -6.35 -2.79 -19.35
CA ARG A 40 -5.02 -2.61 -19.91
C ARG A 40 -4.49 -1.20 -19.62
N GLY A 41 -3.27 -1.12 -19.07
CA GLY A 41 -2.64 0.16 -18.77
C GLY A 41 -3.27 0.90 -17.59
N LEU A 42 -3.96 0.18 -16.70
CA LEU A 42 -4.54 0.75 -15.48
C LEU A 42 -3.49 1.55 -14.70
N ARG A 43 -3.77 2.83 -14.49
CA ARG A 43 -3.02 3.70 -13.58
C ARG A 43 -3.94 4.06 -12.43
N MET A 44 -3.74 3.40 -11.30
CA MET A 44 -4.60 3.54 -10.14
C MET A 44 -3.76 3.64 -8.87
N ALA A 45 -4.15 4.57 -8.00
CA ALA A 45 -3.67 4.64 -6.63
C ALA A 45 -4.82 4.31 -5.69
N GLY A 46 -4.51 3.81 -4.50
CA GLY A 46 -5.50 3.54 -3.48
C GLY A 46 -5.17 4.20 -2.15
N ARG A 47 -6.19 4.35 -1.32
CA ARG A 47 -6.08 4.80 0.08
C ARG A 47 -7.15 4.10 0.88
N SER A 48 -6.78 3.52 2.02
CA SER A 48 -7.70 2.82 2.90
C SER A 48 -7.96 3.55 4.22
N SER A 49 -9.12 3.29 4.80
CA SER A 49 -9.50 3.65 6.17
C SER A 49 -10.21 2.48 6.84
N ASP A 50 -10.69 2.68 8.06
CA ASP A 50 -11.48 1.73 8.85
C ASP A 50 -12.88 1.46 8.27
N THR A 51 -13.34 2.28 7.33
CA THR A 51 -14.69 2.28 6.72
C THR A 51 -14.68 1.97 5.22
N GLY A 52 -13.58 1.43 4.71
CA GLY A 52 -13.39 1.07 3.31
C GLY A 52 -12.16 1.73 2.69
N PHE A 53 -12.21 1.98 1.39
CA PHE A 53 -11.07 2.50 0.64
C PHE A 53 -11.50 3.30 -0.58
N TRP A 54 -10.59 4.15 -1.07
CA TRP A 54 -10.74 4.94 -2.27
C TRP A 54 -9.78 4.43 -3.33
N LEU A 55 -10.25 4.41 -4.56
CA LEU A 55 -9.46 4.17 -5.76
C LEU A 55 -9.43 5.45 -6.59
N PHE A 56 -8.22 5.91 -6.93
CA PHE A 56 -7.98 7.11 -7.72
C PHE A 56 -7.43 6.69 -9.07
N GLY A 57 -8.24 6.82 -10.12
CA GLY A 57 -7.88 6.39 -11.47
C GLY A 57 -9.10 6.17 -12.35
N GLU A 58 -8.90 6.26 -13.67
CA GLU A 58 -9.97 5.97 -14.62
C GLU A 58 -10.17 4.46 -14.75
N ALA A 59 -11.39 4.01 -14.46
CA ALA A 59 -11.85 2.64 -14.70
C ALA A 59 -13.39 2.64 -14.83
N PRO A 60 -13.97 1.74 -15.64
CA PRO A 60 -15.42 1.51 -15.65
C PRO A 60 -15.90 1.13 -14.24
N THR A 61 -17.02 1.71 -13.80
CA THR A 61 -17.57 1.44 -12.45
C THR A 61 -17.89 -0.03 -12.28
N GLU A 62 -18.44 -0.65 -13.32
CA GLU A 62 -18.82 -2.06 -13.37
C GLU A 62 -17.59 -2.95 -13.19
N ALA A 63 -16.46 -2.58 -13.83
CA ALA A 63 -15.21 -3.30 -13.66
C ALA A 63 -14.64 -3.18 -12.23
N VAL A 64 -14.81 -2.02 -11.58
CA VAL A 64 -14.43 -1.82 -10.17
C VAL A 64 -15.30 -2.66 -9.25
N GLU A 65 -16.62 -2.67 -9.47
CA GLU A 65 -17.56 -3.47 -8.69
C GLU A 65 -17.25 -4.97 -8.80
N GLU A 66 -17.13 -5.48 -10.03
CA GLU A 66 -16.75 -6.88 -10.25
C GLU A 66 -15.41 -7.22 -9.59
N ALA A 67 -14.41 -6.35 -9.75
CA ALA A 67 -13.08 -6.56 -9.18
C ALA A 67 -13.10 -6.58 -7.65
N ALA A 68 -13.86 -5.68 -7.01
CA ALA A 68 -13.95 -5.61 -5.55
C ALA A 68 -14.64 -6.84 -4.97
N TYR A 69 -15.77 -7.27 -5.55
CA TYR A 69 -16.46 -8.48 -5.12
C TYR A 69 -15.66 -9.75 -5.42
N GLU A 70 -14.98 -9.84 -6.57
CA GLU A 70 -14.08 -10.96 -6.87
C GLU A 70 -12.91 -11.02 -5.88
N ALA A 71 -12.29 -9.87 -5.59
CA ALA A 71 -11.21 -9.77 -4.62
C ALA A 71 -11.64 -10.25 -3.24
N LEU A 72 -12.79 -9.79 -2.74
CA LEU A 72 -13.31 -10.20 -1.44
C LEU A 72 -13.56 -11.71 -1.40
N ARG A 73 -14.25 -12.27 -2.40
CA ARG A 73 -14.52 -13.72 -2.47
C ARG A 73 -13.23 -14.55 -2.46
N ARG A 74 -12.22 -14.13 -3.23
CA ARG A 74 -10.94 -14.84 -3.32
C ARG A 74 -10.12 -14.75 -2.03
N MET A 75 -10.13 -13.60 -1.38
CA MET A 75 -9.51 -13.44 -0.07
C MET A 75 -10.19 -14.30 0.99
N GLN A 76 -11.54 -14.37 0.98
CA GLN A 76 -12.32 -15.26 1.84
C GLN A 76 -12.03 -16.74 1.55
N SER A 77 -11.73 -17.10 0.30
CA SER A 77 -11.30 -18.46 -0.06
C SER A 77 -9.82 -18.76 0.21
N GLY A 78 -9.11 -17.88 0.94
CA GLY A 78 -7.74 -18.12 1.40
C GLY A 78 -6.63 -17.54 0.51
N GLU A 79 -6.95 -16.77 -0.54
CA GLU A 79 -5.94 -16.12 -1.38
C GLU A 79 -5.36 -14.86 -0.74
N HIS A 80 -4.85 -15.00 0.48
CA HIS A 80 -4.36 -13.92 1.32
C HIS A 80 -3.20 -13.13 0.69
N GLN A 81 -2.46 -13.71 -0.27
CA GLN A 81 -1.40 -13.00 -0.99
C GLN A 81 -1.91 -11.80 -1.81
N LEU A 82 -3.21 -11.77 -2.17
CA LEU A 82 -3.82 -10.65 -2.89
C LEU A 82 -3.78 -9.35 -2.08
N ALA A 83 -3.67 -9.43 -0.75
CA ALA A 83 -3.55 -8.27 0.13
C ALA A 83 -2.18 -7.57 0.08
N LEU A 84 -1.24 -8.03 -0.74
CA LEU A 84 0.10 -7.44 -0.85
C LEU A 84 0.32 -6.85 -2.24
N HIS A 85 0.82 -5.61 -2.30
CA HIS A 85 1.06 -4.95 -3.57
C HIS A 85 2.49 -4.38 -3.65
N PRO A 86 3.24 -4.65 -4.73
CA PRO A 86 4.64 -4.21 -4.84
C PRO A 86 4.80 -2.69 -4.89
N ASN A 87 3.77 -1.97 -5.35
CA ASN A 87 3.78 -0.50 -5.44
C ASN A 87 2.99 0.18 -4.30
N CYS A 88 2.73 -0.52 -3.19
CA CYS A 88 2.09 0.07 -2.01
C CYS A 88 2.94 1.22 -1.43
N GLY A 89 2.29 2.25 -0.89
CA GLY A 89 2.96 3.37 -0.21
C GLY A 89 3.91 2.92 0.91
N THR A 90 3.61 1.82 1.61
CA THR A 90 4.51 1.22 2.62
C THR A 90 5.89 0.86 2.03
N ASN A 91 5.95 0.38 0.79
CA ASN A 91 7.22 0.05 0.13
C ASN A 91 8.02 1.32 -0.22
N LEU A 92 7.32 2.36 -0.67
CA LEU A 92 7.95 3.65 -0.98
C LEU A 92 8.52 4.30 0.28
N VAL A 93 7.76 4.29 1.38
CA VAL A 93 8.23 4.78 2.69
C VAL A 93 9.43 3.96 3.17
N THR A 94 9.37 2.64 3.06
CA THR A 94 10.50 1.76 3.44
C THR A 94 11.77 2.13 2.65
N THR A 95 11.63 2.35 1.34
CA THR A 95 12.74 2.77 0.47
C THR A 95 13.29 4.14 0.85
N GLY A 96 12.42 5.13 1.08
CA GLY A 96 12.81 6.48 1.47
C GLY A 96 13.52 6.51 2.83
N VAL A 97 13.04 5.73 3.80
CA VAL A 97 13.67 5.62 5.12
C VAL A 97 15.05 4.97 5.02
N LEU A 98 15.17 3.83 4.32
CA LEU A 98 16.47 3.15 4.22
C LEU A 98 17.51 4.00 3.49
N THR A 99 17.15 4.61 2.36
CA THR A 99 18.06 5.48 1.61
C THR A 99 18.39 6.76 2.38
N GLY A 100 17.43 7.33 3.11
CA GLY A 100 17.64 8.48 4.00
C GLY A 100 18.60 8.17 5.16
N LEU A 101 18.48 6.99 5.78
CA LEU A 101 19.41 6.54 6.83
C LEU A 101 20.82 6.34 6.30
N VAL A 102 20.97 5.74 5.12
CA VAL A 102 22.27 5.61 4.46
C VAL A 102 22.90 6.97 4.20
N ALA A 103 22.14 7.94 3.70
CA ALA A 103 22.63 9.30 3.49
C ALA A 103 23.02 9.99 4.80
N LEU A 104 22.18 9.88 5.84
CA LEU A 104 22.43 10.45 7.16
C LEU A 104 23.74 9.92 7.76
N VAL A 105 23.94 8.61 7.76
CA VAL A 105 25.14 7.97 8.30
C VAL A 105 26.36 8.23 7.41
N GLY A 106 26.20 8.13 6.08
CA GLY A 106 27.30 8.29 5.12
C GLY A 106 27.96 9.67 5.15
N PHE A 107 27.16 10.71 5.42
CA PHE A 107 27.62 12.10 5.51
C PHE A 107 27.78 12.63 6.94
N ALA A 108 27.50 11.82 7.98
CA ALA A 108 27.61 12.24 9.37
C ALA A 108 29.04 12.74 9.70
N GLY A 109 29.14 13.95 10.28
CA GLY A 109 30.41 14.54 10.73
C GLY A 109 31.34 15.01 9.61
N VAL A 110 30.87 15.09 8.36
CA VAL A 110 31.69 15.46 7.19
C VAL A 110 31.42 16.90 6.75
N GLY A 111 32.47 17.71 6.59
CA GLY A 111 32.37 19.05 6.00
C GLY A 111 32.12 19.03 4.48
N ARG A 112 31.52 20.10 3.92
CA ARG A 112 31.05 20.16 2.52
C ARG A 112 32.06 19.70 1.46
N ARG A 113 33.35 20.01 1.62
CA ARG A 113 34.40 19.57 0.66
C ARG A 113 34.57 18.05 0.65
N LYS A 114 34.65 17.42 1.82
CA LYS A 114 34.84 15.97 1.97
C LYS A 114 33.56 15.16 1.70
N ALA A 115 32.40 15.81 1.67
CA ALA A 115 31.14 15.16 1.30
C ALA A 115 31.16 14.71 -0.17
N PHE A 116 31.78 15.49 -1.07
CA PHE A 116 31.93 15.09 -2.47
C PHE A 116 32.77 13.82 -2.63
N ASP A 117 33.83 13.67 -1.84
CA ASP A 117 34.68 12.47 -1.87
C ASP A 117 33.92 11.21 -1.44
N ARG A 118 32.95 11.35 -0.53
CA ARG A 118 32.13 10.23 -0.05
C ARG A 118 30.93 9.91 -0.93
N LEU A 119 30.57 10.81 -1.85
CA LEU A 119 29.36 10.70 -2.65
C LEU A 119 29.28 9.37 -3.43
N PRO A 120 30.33 8.87 -4.12
CA PRO A 120 30.27 7.58 -4.81
C PRO A 120 29.97 6.40 -3.87
N THR A 121 30.54 6.42 -2.66
CA THR A 121 30.30 5.37 -1.66
C THR A 121 28.87 5.42 -1.14
N VAL A 122 28.38 6.61 -0.80
CA VAL A 122 27.01 6.78 -0.30
C VAL A 122 25.98 6.39 -1.36
N VAL A 123 26.17 6.81 -2.61
CA VAL A 123 25.30 6.42 -3.73
C VAL A 123 25.28 4.90 -3.91
N SER A 124 26.45 4.24 -3.85
CA SER A 124 26.54 2.78 -3.94
C SER A 124 25.75 2.09 -2.81
N LEU A 125 25.87 2.58 -1.57
CA LEU A 125 25.09 2.07 -0.44
C LEU A 125 23.58 2.33 -0.59
N MET A 126 23.18 3.47 -1.16
CA MET A 126 21.77 3.76 -1.43
C MET A 126 21.20 2.81 -2.49
N MET A 127 21.99 2.43 -3.50
CA MET A 127 21.57 1.42 -4.48
C MET A 127 21.28 0.07 -3.81
N PHE A 128 22.15 -0.38 -2.90
CA PHE A 128 21.87 -1.58 -2.10
C PHE A 128 20.61 -1.41 -1.24
N ALA A 129 20.43 -0.25 -0.60
CA ALA A 129 19.24 0.02 0.20
C ALA A 129 17.94 -0.08 -0.64
N VAL A 130 17.95 0.41 -1.88
CA VAL A 130 16.81 0.26 -2.81
C VAL A 130 16.58 -1.19 -3.20
N LEU A 131 17.63 -1.97 -3.46
CA LEU A 131 17.50 -3.40 -3.79
C LEU A 131 16.86 -4.20 -2.65
N PHE A 132 17.25 -3.91 -1.41
CA PHE A 132 16.72 -4.62 -0.23
C PHE A 132 15.41 -4.02 0.31
N SER A 133 15.02 -2.81 -0.10
CA SER A 133 13.81 -2.17 0.41
C SER A 133 12.53 -2.86 -0.04
N GLN A 134 12.50 -3.43 -1.25
CA GLN A 134 11.31 -4.08 -1.79
C GLN A 134 10.89 -5.32 -0.97
N PRO A 135 11.75 -6.33 -0.74
CA PRO A 135 11.36 -7.50 0.06
C PRO A 135 11.09 -7.13 1.53
N LEU A 136 11.80 -6.12 2.06
CA LEU A 136 11.55 -5.62 3.41
C LEU A 136 10.19 -4.93 3.52
N GLY A 137 9.85 -4.06 2.57
CA GLY A 137 8.58 -3.36 2.50
C GLY A 137 7.41 -4.32 2.34
N MET A 138 7.55 -5.34 1.48
CA MET A 138 6.54 -6.41 1.32
C MET A 138 6.32 -7.17 2.64
N SER A 139 7.38 -7.38 3.41
CA SER A 139 7.28 -7.99 4.74
C SER A 139 6.58 -7.06 5.74
N PHE A 140 6.88 -5.77 5.72
CA PHE A 140 6.18 -4.77 6.55
C PHE A 140 4.69 -4.71 6.21
N GLN A 141 4.34 -4.73 4.92
CA GLN A 141 2.94 -4.77 4.50
C GLN A 141 2.21 -5.95 5.13
N ARG A 142 2.74 -7.16 4.92
CA ARG A 142 2.15 -8.42 5.38
C ARG A 142 1.88 -8.43 6.88
N TYR A 143 2.78 -7.87 7.67
CA TYR A 143 2.70 -7.99 9.12
C TYR A 143 2.08 -6.78 9.83
N PHE A 144 2.14 -5.58 9.25
CA PHE A 144 1.74 -4.35 9.94
C PHE A 144 0.65 -3.57 9.22
N THR A 145 0.68 -3.45 7.89
CA THR A 145 -0.19 -2.50 7.18
C THR A 145 -1.35 -3.14 6.45
N THR A 146 -1.30 -4.45 6.18
CA THR A 146 -2.41 -5.19 5.58
C THR A 146 -2.78 -6.42 6.41
N ALA A 147 -3.99 -6.92 6.18
CA ALA A 147 -4.47 -8.20 6.66
C ALA A 147 -5.03 -8.98 5.45
N GLY A 148 -4.52 -10.19 5.24
CA GLY A 148 -4.95 -11.03 4.12
C GLY A 148 -6.28 -11.75 4.35
N ASP A 149 -6.66 -11.93 5.62
CA ASP A 149 -7.96 -12.45 6.01
C ASP A 149 -8.95 -11.29 6.22
N PRO A 150 -9.99 -11.16 5.38
CA PRO A 150 -10.98 -10.10 5.51
C PRO A 150 -11.95 -10.32 6.69
N GLY A 151 -11.97 -11.50 7.32
CA GLY A 151 -12.93 -11.84 8.36
C GLY A 151 -14.37 -11.79 7.85
N ASP A 152 -15.24 -11.17 8.64
CA ASP A 152 -16.67 -10.95 8.37
C ASP A 152 -16.94 -9.68 7.54
N MET A 153 -15.92 -9.11 6.90
CA MET A 153 -16.06 -7.90 6.11
C MET A 153 -17.00 -8.09 4.91
N GLU A 154 -17.87 -7.11 4.71
CA GLU A 154 -18.76 -6.98 3.56
C GLU A 154 -18.59 -5.64 2.85
N ILE A 155 -18.86 -5.61 1.55
CA ILE A 155 -18.94 -4.37 0.76
C ILE A 155 -20.36 -3.83 0.88
N VAL A 156 -20.50 -2.62 1.42
CA VAL A 156 -21.79 -1.96 1.66
C VAL A 156 -22.23 -1.15 0.45
N SER A 157 -21.31 -0.42 -0.18
CA SER A 157 -21.61 0.37 -1.37
C SER A 157 -20.35 0.75 -2.14
N ILE A 158 -20.50 0.97 -3.44
CA ILE A 158 -19.45 1.51 -4.30
C ILE A 158 -20.01 2.77 -4.95
N LYS A 159 -19.31 3.90 -4.78
CA LYS A 159 -19.73 5.21 -5.30
C LYS A 159 -18.65 5.80 -6.18
N ARG A 160 -19.01 6.18 -7.40
CA ARG A 160 -18.14 6.95 -8.29
C ARG A 160 -18.34 8.44 -8.05
N THR A 161 -17.26 9.19 -8.03
CA THR A 161 -17.25 10.65 -7.97
C THR A 161 -16.12 11.18 -8.85
N GLN A 162 -16.20 12.44 -9.23
CA GLN A 162 -15.13 13.15 -9.91
C GLN A 162 -14.68 14.32 -9.06
N ILE A 163 -13.37 14.42 -8.83
CA ILE A 163 -12.77 15.50 -8.04
C ILE A 163 -11.93 16.36 -9.00
N ARG A 164 -12.16 17.67 -8.98
CA ARG A 164 -11.35 18.63 -9.73
C ARG A 164 -10.24 19.16 -8.84
N LEU A 165 -9.00 18.83 -9.19
CA LEU A 165 -7.81 19.36 -8.50
C LEU A 165 -7.41 20.70 -9.12
N PRO A 166 -6.93 21.69 -8.32
CA PRO A 166 -6.57 23.02 -8.84
C PRO A 166 -5.50 23.00 -9.93
N TRP A 167 -4.62 22.00 -9.87
CA TRP A 167 -3.42 21.87 -10.70
C TRP A 167 -3.61 20.93 -11.90
N GLN A 168 -4.83 20.39 -12.12
CA GLN A 168 -5.10 19.43 -13.20
C GLN A 168 -6.24 19.89 -14.10
N ALA A 169 -6.01 19.78 -15.42
CA ALA A 169 -6.99 20.14 -16.44
C ALA A 169 -8.19 19.18 -16.52
N ARG A 170 -7.97 17.88 -16.26
CA ARG A 170 -9.01 16.85 -16.28
C ARG A 170 -9.46 16.47 -14.87
N PRO A 171 -10.76 16.30 -14.60
CA PRO A 171 -11.25 15.75 -13.34
C PRO A 171 -10.64 14.37 -13.09
N MET A 172 -10.29 14.09 -11.84
CA MET A 172 -9.84 12.77 -11.40
C MET A 172 -11.06 11.93 -11.02
N VAL A 173 -11.19 10.76 -11.62
CA VAL A 173 -12.19 9.77 -11.21
C VAL A 173 -11.75 9.12 -9.90
N VAL A 174 -12.71 9.04 -8.98
CA VAL A 174 -12.54 8.43 -7.67
C VAL A 174 -13.69 7.45 -7.43
N HIS A 175 -13.36 6.22 -7.06
CA HIS A 175 -14.33 5.24 -6.59
C HIS A 175 -14.14 5.05 -5.09
N ARG A 176 -15.20 5.30 -4.30
CA ARG A 176 -15.23 4.98 -2.88
C ARG A 176 -15.93 3.65 -2.70
N VAL A 177 -15.20 2.66 -2.19
CA VAL A 177 -15.75 1.38 -1.72
C VAL A 177 -15.94 1.51 -0.21
N ASN A 178 -17.18 1.40 0.25
CA ASN A 178 -17.51 1.36 1.67
C ASN A 178 -17.64 -0.08 2.12
N THR A 179 -17.05 -0.38 3.26
CA THR A 179 -17.08 -1.71 3.86
C THR A 179 -17.59 -1.64 5.28
N TRP A 180 -18.06 -2.77 5.78
CA TRP A 180 -18.44 -2.96 7.16
C TRP A 180 -17.92 -4.31 7.64
N SER A 181 -17.49 -4.38 8.89
CA SER A 181 -17.16 -5.62 9.61
C SER A 181 -17.44 -5.36 11.10
N SER A 182 -17.67 -6.41 11.88
CA SER A 182 -17.82 -6.29 13.33
C SER A 182 -16.54 -5.86 14.05
#